data_AF-A0A1F2X732-F1
#
_entry.id   AF-A0A1F2X732-F1
#
_cell.length_a   1.000
_cell.length_b   1.000
_cell.length_c   1.000
_cell.angle_alpha   90.00
_cell.angle_beta   90.00
_cell.angle_gamma   90.00
#
_symmetry.space_group_name_H-M   'P 1'
#
loop_
_entity.id
_entity.type
_entity.pdbx_description
1 polymer ?
#
loop_
_entity_poly.entity_id
_entity_poly.type
_entity_poly.pdbx_seq_one_letter_code
_entity_poly.pdbx_strand_id
1 'polypeptide(L)'
;MSEMSFRVVGAEKLGQLGADLKAAGDKELRKELFRACQRMARPISEAIRDAFRRELPGQLGSWVADAMVIRRRLRTIGKGAGVRFLAKRPKVDGEADLSALDRGRGKHPTFGRSPWVVQAAGMRAGIVRRVEESKVTREAVEEFTQALDRIAESLAGRG
;
A
#
# COMPACT_ATOMS: atom_id res chain seq x y z
N MET A 1 -0.43 16.94 -7.68
CA MET A 1 -0.80 15.52 -7.53
C MET A 1 0.42 14.72 -7.10
N SER A 2 0.75 14.75 -5.82
CA SER A 2 1.81 13.90 -5.27
C SER A 2 1.27 12.49 -5.06
N GLU A 3 1.83 11.56 -5.81
CA GLU A 3 1.48 10.15 -5.80
C GLU A 3 2.70 9.37 -5.32
N MET A 4 2.49 8.54 -4.29
CA MET A 4 3.51 7.61 -3.82
C MET A 4 3.05 6.18 -4.10
N SER A 5 3.93 5.40 -4.72
CA SER A 5 3.68 3.99 -5.03
C SER A 5 4.80 3.10 -4.55
N PHE A 6 4.46 1.96 -3.95
CA PHE A 6 5.38 0.86 -3.68
C PHE A 6 4.75 -0.46 -4.12
N ARG A 7 5.60 -1.46 -4.41
CA ARG A 7 5.22 -2.74 -5.02
C ARG A 7 5.54 -3.86 -4.04
N VAL A 8 4.55 -4.70 -3.76
CA VAL A 8 4.74 -5.91 -2.97
C VAL A 8 4.96 -7.10 -3.91
N VAL A 9 6.02 -7.89 -3.67
CA VAL A 9 6.55 -8.96 -4.55
C VAL A 9 5.68 -10.22 -4.51
N GLY A 10 5.72 -10.99 -5.60
CA GLY A 10 4.83 -12.13 -5.93
C GLY A 10 4.37 -12.12 -7.40
N ALA A 11 4.93 -11.21 -8.21
CA ALA A 11 4.45 -10.83 -9.55
C ALA A 11 4.34 -11.99 -10.56
N GLU A 12 5.25 -12.95 -10.51
CA GLU A 12 5.32 -14.04 -11.48
C GLU A 12 4.26 -15.11 -11.18
N LYS A 13 4.21 -15.64 -9.95
CA LYS A 13 3.16 -16.56 -9.49
C LYS A 13 1.76 -15.97 -9.66
N LEU A 14 1.59 -14.70 -9.30
CA LEU A 14 0.31 -14.00 -9.45
C LEU A 14 -0.08 -13.80 -10.92
N GLY A 15 0.91 -13.57 -11.79
CA GLY A 15 0.71 -13.43 -13.24
C GLY A 15 0.23 -14.73 -13.88
N GLN A 16 0.86 -15.85 -13.52
CA GLN A 16 0.50 -17.18 -14.01
C GLN A 16 -0.89 -17.58 -13.51
N LEU A 17 -1.12 -17.54 -12.19
CA LEU A 17 -2.42 -17.86 -11.60
C LEU A 17 -3.54 -16.97 -12.14
N GLY A 18 -3.26 -15.69 -12.39
CA GLY A 18 -4.22 -14.76 -12.97
C GLY A 18 -4.60 -15.10 -14.42
N ALA A 19 -3.66 -15.64 -15.21
CA ALA A 19 -3.92 -16.14 -16.55
C ALA A 19 -4.74 -17.44 -16.50
N ASP A 20 -4.39 -18.36 -15.62
CA ASP A 20 -5.06 -19.65 -15.46
C ASP A 20 -6.51 -19.48 -14.98
N LEU A 21 -6.74 -18.60 -13.98
CA LEU A 21 -8.08 -18.20 -13.53
C LEU A 21 -8.89 -17.46 -14.60
N LYS A 22 -8.24 -16.84 -15.57
CA LYS A 22 -8.93 -16.23 -16.71
C LYS A 22 -9.34 -17.29 -17.72
N ALA A 23 -8.45 -18.22 -18.04
CA ALA A 23 -8.70 -19.31 -18.98
C ALA A 23 -9.81 -20.25 -18.47
N ALA A 24 -9.78 -20.62 -17.20
CA ALA A 24 -10.79 -21.48 -16.58
C ALA A 24 -12.15 -20.80 -16.37
N GLY A 25 -12.24 -19.47 -16.48
CA GLY A 25 -13.49 -18.73 -16.30
C GLY A 25 -14.05 -18.73 -14.86
N ASP A 26 -13.31 -19.26 -13.88
CA ASP A 26 -13.78 -19.44 -12.50
C ASP A 26 -13.88 -18.09 -11.76
N LYS A 27 -15.12 -17.59 -11.66
CA LYS A 27 -15.42 -16.31 -11.01
C LYS A 27 -15.30 -16.37 -9.50
N GLU A 28 -15.51 -17.53 -8.88
CA GLU A 28 -15.46 -17.66 -7.42
C GLU A 28 -14.03 -17.65 -6.92
N LEU A 29 -13.12 -18.38 -7.56
CA LEU A 29 -11.69 -18.34 -7.25
C LEU A 29 -11.10 -16.95 -7.51
N ARG A 30 -11.59 -16.22 -8.52
CA ARG A 30 -11.19 -14.82 -8.75
C ARG A 30 -11.64 -13.88 -7.62
N LYS A 31 -12.85 -14.08 -7.08
CA LYS A 31 -13.33 -13.32 -5.91
C LYS A 31 -12.49 -13.65 -4.68
N GLU A 32 -12.14 -14.92 -4.49
CA GLU A 32 -11.29 -15.36 -3.39
C GLU A 32 -9.90 -14.72 -3.44
N LEU A 33 -9.27 -14.69 -4.63
CA LEU A 33 -8.02 -13.97 -4.86
C LEU A 33 -8.11 -12.50 -4.47
N PHE A 34 -9.21 -11.83 -4.84
CA PHE A 34 -9.42 -10.43 -4.48
C PHE A 34 -9.60 -10.24 -2.97
N ARG A 35 -10.28 -11.15 -2.29
CA ARG A 35 -10.42 -11.15 -0.81
C ARG A 35 -9.09 -11.41 -0.12
N ALA A 36 -8.27 -12.32 -0.62
CA ALA A 36 -6.93 -12.55 -0.09
C ALA A 36 -6.05 -11.28 -0.22
N CYS A 37 -6.11 -10.62 -1.38
CA CYS A 37 -5.43 -9.36 -1.59
C CYS A 37 -5.94 -8.26 -0.63
N GLN A 38 -7.25 -8.23 -0.34
CA GLN A 38 -7.82 -7.30 0.64
C GLN A 38 -7.30 -7.53 2.06
N ARG A 39 -7.24 -8.79 2.49
CA ARG A 39 -6.76 -9.17 3.82
C ARG A 39 -5.30 -8.76 4.03
N MET A 40 -4.44 -9.06 3.07
CA MET A 40 -3.03 -8.61 3.08
C MET A 40 -2.91 -7.08 3.10
N ALA A 41 -3.73 -6.38 2.32
CA ALA A 41 -3.58 -4.94 2.14
C ALA A 41 -3.94 -4.12 3.39
N ARG A 42 -4.81 -4.65 4.25
CA ARG A 42 -5.29 -3.96 5.45
C ARG A 42 -4.18 -3.68 6.48
N PRO A 43 -3.45 -4.68 7.00
CA PRO A 43 -2.39 -4.46 7.99
C PRO A 43 -1.26 -3.58 7.44
N ILE A 44 -0.92 -3.72 6.14
CA ILE A 44 0.08 -2.85 5.49
C ILE A 44 -0.39 -1.39 5.47
N SER A 45 -1.67 -1.15 5.13
CA SER A 45 -2.22 0.21 5.09
C SER A 45 -2.27 0.86 6.47
N GLU A 46 -2.59 0.08 7.50
CA GLU A 46 -2.58 0.52 8.90
C GLU A 46 -1.15 0.82 9.36
N ALA A 47 -0.19 -0.05 9.08
CA ALA A 47 1.22 0.15 9.39
C ALA A 47 1.82 1.41 8.75
N ILE A 48 1.41 1.76 7.52
CA ILE A 48 1.81 3.02 6.87
C ILE A 48 1.26 4.21 7.66
N ARG A 49 -0.02 4.22 7.99
CA ARG A 49 -0.62 5.32 8.75
C ARG A 49 0.07 5.49 10.10
N ASP A 50 0.33 4.39 10.81
CA ASP A 50 0.98 4.42 12.11
C ASP A 50 2.45 4.87 12.03
N ALA A 51 3.16 4.47 10.98
CA ALA A 51 4.51 4.97 10.75
C ALA A 51 4.53 6.49 10.51
N PHE A 52 3.58 7.02 9.73
CA PHE A 52 3.43 8.47 9.55
C PHE A 52 3.06 9.20 10.85
N ARG A 53 2.20 8.62 11.70
CA ARG A 53 1.86 9.20 13.02
C ARG A 53 3.06 9.28 13.94
N ARG A 54 3.88 8.22 13.98
CA ARG A 54 5.02 8.10 14.88
C ARG A 54 6.23 8.91 14.44
N GLU A 55 6.49 8.96 13.13
CA GLU A 55 7.76 9.46 12.59
C GLU A 55 7.69 10.92 12.10
N LEU A 56 6.50 11.48 11.94
CA LEU A 56 6.32 12.90 11.67
C LEU A 56 6.13 13.68 12.98
N PRO A 57 6.71 14.88 13.08
CA PRO A 57 6.69 15.67 14.31
C PRO A 57 5.30 16.27 14.63
N GLY A 58 4.95 16.29 15.91
CA GLY A 58 3.76 16.98 16.43
C GLY A 58 2.44 16.52 15.79
N GLN A 59 1.52 17.46 15.57
CA GLN A 59 0.21 17.15 14.98
C GLN A 59 0.27 16.81 13.48
N LEU A 60 1.43 16.97 12.83
CA LEU A 60 1.60 16.69 11.40
C LEU A 60 1.36 15.21 11.09
N GLY A 61 1.86 14.30 11.93
CA GLY A 61 1.70 12.86 11.74
C GLY A 61 0.25 12.42 11.73
N SER A 62 -0.51 12.80 12.76
CA SER A 62 -1.96 12.54 12.84
C SER A 62 -2.72 13.21 11.69
N TRP A 63 -2.43 14.49 11.43
CA TRP A 63 -3.04 15.23 10.33
C TRP A 63 -2.84 14.54 8.98
N VAL A 64 -1.64 14.02 8.69
CA VAL A 64 -1.34 13.26 7.47
C VAL A 64 -2.01 11.90 7.46
N ALA A 65 -1.89 11.13 8.54
CA ALA A 65 -2.39 9.76 8.62
C ALA A 65 -3.92 9.69 8.51
N ASP A 66 -4.64 10.61 9.13
CA ASP A 66 -6.11 10.59 9.17
C ASP A 66 -6.73 10.96 7.81
N ALA A 67 -6.09 11.85 7.07
CA ALA A 67 -6.51 12.21 5.71
C ALA A 67 -5.94 11.26 4.64
N MET A 68 -5.11 10.27 5.00
CA MET A 68 -4.45 9.40 4.03
C MET A 68 -5.40 8.36 3.44
N VAL A 69 -5.64 8.48 2.15
CA VAL A 69 -6.36 7.51 1.33
C VAL A 69 -5.35 6.60 0.65
N ILE A 70 -5.28 5.34 1.08
CA ILE A 70 -4.44 4.31 0.47
C ILE A 70 -5.30 3.47 -0.45
N ARG A 71 -5.09 3.57 -1.77
CA ARG A 71 -5.75 2.73 -2.77
C ARG A 71 -4.84 1.57 -3.16
N ARG A 72 -5.35 0.35 -3.13
CA ARG A 72 -4.67 -0.80 -3.71
C ARG A 72 -5.07 -0.99 -5.18
N ARG A 73 -4.12 -1.35 -6.03
CA ARG A 73 -4.34 -1.79 -7.40
C ARG A 73 -3.74 -3.18 -7.57
N LEU A 74 -4.61 -4.18 -7.63
CA LEU A 74 -4.24 -5.54 -7.98
C LEU A 74 -4.20 -5.64 -9.51
N ARG A 75 -3.07 -6.03 -10.07
CA ARG A 75 -2.95 -6.44 -11.46
C ARG A 75 -2.57 -7.91 -11.47
N THR A 76 -3.40 -8.75 -12.10
CA THR A 76 -3.21 -10.21 -12.13
C THR A 76 -2.63 -10.72 -13.44
N ILE A 77 -2.54 -9.88 -14.49
CA ILE A 77 -2.12 -10.31 -15.83
C ILE A 77 -1.11 -9.31 -16.43
N GLY A 78 -0.17 -9.84 -17.22
CA GLY A 78 0.80 -9.10 -18.02
C GLY A 78 2.05 -8.68 -17.24
N LYS A 79 2.98 -7.99 -17.93
CA LYS A 79 4.32 -7.59 -17.43
C LYS A 79 4.34 -6.73 -16.15
N GLY A 80 3.17 -6.33 -15.63
CA GLY A 80 3.03 -5.53 -14.42
C GLY A 80 2.19 -6.20 -13.32
N ALA A 81 2.02 -7.53 -13.36
CA ALA A 81 1.31 -8.26 -12.33
C ALA A 81 1.91 -7.99 -10.95
N GLY A 82 1.04 -7.82 -9.96
CA GLY A 82 1.41 -7.43 -8.60
C GLY A 82 0.36 -6.56 -7.92
N VAL A 83 0.58 -6.31 -6.63
CA VAL A 83 -0.20 -5.37 -5.83
C VAL A 83 0.57 -4.07 -5.72
N ARG A 84 -0.07 -2.97 -6.13
CA ARG A 84 0.44 -1.61 -5.95
C ARG A 84 -0.40 -0.88 -4.93
N PHE A 85 0.26 -0.24 -3.97
CA PHE A 85 -0.39 0.67 -3.04
C PHE A 85 -0.17 2.10 -3.51
N LEU A 86 -1.21 2.92 -3.44
CA LEU A 86 -1.24 4.29 -3.91
C LEU A 86 -1.72 5.16 -2.77
N ALA A 87 -0.81 5.84 -2.09
CA ALA A 87 -1.19 6.78 -1.04
C ALA A 87 -1.50 8.15 -1.66
N LYS A 88 -2.65 8.73 -1.30
CA LYS A 88 -3.07 10.08 -1.68
C LYS A 88 -3.68 10.78 -0.47
N ARG A 89 -3.51 12.09 -0.38
CA ARG A 89 -4.30 12.95 0.52
C ARG A 89 -5.33 13.73 -0.31
N PRO A 90 -6.63 13.74 0.05
CA PRO A 90 -7.61 14.63 -0.55
C PRO A 90 -7.28 16.09 -0.26
N LYS A 91 -7.63 17.00 -1.18
CA LYS A 91 -7.50 18.46 -0.99
C LYS A 91 -8.37 18.90 0.19
N VAL A 92 -7.76 19.09 1.35
CA VAL A 92 -8.30 19.94 2.42
C VAL A 92 -7.14 20.84 2.83
N ASP A 93 -7.21 22.08 2.35
CA ASP A 93 -6.26 23.18 2.61
C ASP A 93 -4.79 22.86 2.35
N GLY A 94 -4.46 22.72 1.07
CA GLY A 94 -3.09 22.57 0.55
C GLY A 94 -2.62 21.13 0.45
N GLU A 95 -1.95 20.82 -0.66
CA GLU A 95 -1.51 19.46 -0.98
C GLU A 95 -0.28 19.11 -0.13
N ALA A 96 -0.43 18.19 0.82
CA ALA A 96 0.72 17.59 1.49
C ALA A 96 1.42 16.65 0.49
N ASP A 97 2.63 17.00 0.07
CA ASP A 97 3.44 16.15 -0.80
C ASP A 97 3.93 14.92 -0.01
N LEU A 98 3.17 13.82 -0.07
CA LEU A 98 3.50 12.55 0.59
C LEU A 98 4.87 12.02 0.17
N SER A 99 5.26 12.24 -1.09
CA SER A 99 6.56 11.83 -1.61
C SER A 99 7.70 12.73 -1.12
N ALA A 100 7.42 13.98 -0.77
CA ALA A 100 8.39 14.82 -0.05
C ALA A 100 8.50 14.37 1.42
N LEU A 101 7.37 14.09 2.09
CA LEU A 101 7.36 13.64 3.48
C LEU A 101 8.12 12.33 3.66
N ASP A 102 7.93 11.36 2.76
CA ASP A 102 8.71 10.12 2.78
C ASP A 102 10.20 10.37 2.52
N ARG A 103 10.57 11.41 1.77
CA ARG A 103 11.97 11.83 1.61
C ARG A 103 12.51 12.66 2.78
N GLY A 104 11.76 12.82 3.87
CA GLY A 104 12.14 13.59 5.04
C GLY A 104 12.04 15.11 4.85
N ARG A 105 11.20 15.57 3.91
CA ARG A 105 10.98 17.01 3.63
C ARG A 105 9.48 17.29 3.65
N GLY A 106 9.00 18.12 4.57
CA GLY A 106 7.58 18.45 4.66
C GLY A 106 7.33 19.94 4.57
N LYS A 107 6.41 20.37 3.72
CA LYS A 107 5.79 21.70 3.82
C LYS A 107 4.40 21.52 4.41
N HIS A 108 4.12 22.13 5.55
CA HIS A 108 2.82 22.00 6.23
C HIS A 108 2.35 23.34 6.81
N PRO A 109 1.03 23.52 7.01
CA PRO A 109 0.52 24.71 7.69
C PRO A 109 0.84 24.63 9.19
N THR A 110 1.04 25.79 9.81
CA THR A 110 1.28 25.90 11.25
C THR A 110 -0.08 25.84 11.97
N PHE A 111 -0.36 24.75 12.69
CA PHE A 111 -1.66 24.51 13.36
C PHE A 111 -2.88 24.64 12.42
N GLY A 112 -2.76 24.17 11.18
CA GLY A 112 -3.83 24.30 10.18
C GLY A 112 -4.05 25.73 9.65
N ARG A 113 -3.14 26.65 9.95
CA ARG A 113 -3.18 28.06 9.51
C ARG A 113 -1.89 28.46 8.80
N SER A 114 -1.94 29.54 8.02
CA SER A 114 -0.74 30.20 7.47
C SER A 114 0.11 30.82 8.59
N PRO A 115 1.44 30.92 8.43
CA PRO A 115 2.23 30.57 7.25
C PRO A 115 2.53 29.06 7.15
N TRP A 116 2.74 28.61 5.92
CA TRP A 116 3.23 27.27 5.61
C TRP A 116 4.73 27.20 5.84
N VAL A 117 5.16 26.35 6.77
CA VAL A 117 6.56 26.18 7.11
C VAL A 117 7.14 24.96 6.40
N VAL A 118 8.37 25.09 5.93
CA VAL A 118 9.17 23.96 5.44
C VAL A 118 9.90 23.39 6.64
N GLN A 119 9.48 22.21 7.08
CA GLN A 119 10.13 21.48 8.15
C GLN A 119 10.98 20.36 7.54
N ALA A 120 12.24 20.29 7.95
CA ALA A 120 13.17 19.21 7.61
C ALA A 120 13.80 18.61 8.89
N ALA A 121 13.97 19.43 9.94
CA ALA A 121 14.43 18.97 11.24
C ALA A 121 13.43 18.00 11.89
N GLY A 122 13.90 16.81 12.26
CA GLY A 122 13.12 15.78 12.95
C GLY A 122 12.33 14.83 12.05
N MET A 123 12.34 14.99 10.72
CA MET A 123 11.69 14.06 9.80
C MET A 123 12.65 12.97 9.32
N ARG A 124 12.27 11.70 9.51
CA ARG A 124 13.08 10.56 9.09
C ARG A 124 12.68 10.09 7.70
N ALA A 125 13.58 10.23 6.72
CA ALA A 125 13.34 9.73 5.36
C ALA A 125 13.15 8.20 5.32
N GLY A 126 12.38 7.69 4.35
CA GLY A 126 12.13 6.27 4.11
C GLY A 126 11.08 5.63 5.02
N ILE A 127 10.03 6.38 5.38
CA ILE A 127 8.94 5.89 6.25
C ILE A 127 8.28 4.67 5.61
N VAL A 128 7.94 4.74 4.32
CA VAL A 128 7.27 3.63 3.62
C VAL A 128 8.21 2.46 3.38
N ARG A 129 9.49 2.73 3.07
CA ARG A 129 10.50 1.68 2.89
C ARG A 129 10.64 0.84 4.17
N ARG A 130 10.65 1.48 5.34
CA ARG A 130 10.67 0.75 6.62
C ARG A 130 9.42 -0.09 6.83
N VAL A 131 8.26 0.38 6.40
CA VAL A 131 7.03 -0.44 6.46
C VAL A 131 7.12 -1.61 5.51
N GLU A 132 7.63 -1.41 4.29
CA GLU A 132 7.88 -2.49 3.32
C GLU A 132 8.81 -3.57 3.90
N GLU A 133 9.87 -3.17 4.59
CA GLU A 133 10.84 -4.07 5.23
C GLU A 133 10.35 -4.67 6.56
N SER A 134 9.23 -4.17 7.10
CA SER A 134 8.71 -4.54 8.42
C SER A 134 8.19 -5.97 8.49
N LYS A 135 8.19 -6.54 9.70
CA LYS A 135 7.62 -7.86 10.00
C LYS A 135 6.14 -7.96 9.57
N VAL A 136 5.35 -6.91 9.80
CA VAL A 136 3.92 -6.86 9.41
C VAL A 136 3.75 -7.07 7.91
N THR A 137 4.57 -6.42 7.09
CA THR A 137 4.52 -6.61 5.63
C THR A 137 4.94 -8.03 5.25
N ARG A 138 5.99 -8.58 5.87
CA ARG A 138 6.44 -9.95 5.58
C ARG A 138 5.35 -10.98 5.90
N GLU A 139 4.73 -10.89 7.07
CA GLU A 139 3.65 -11.80 7.49
C GLU A 139 2.43 -11.68 6.57
N ALA A 140 2.02 -10.46 6.21
CA ALA A 140 0.91 -10.24 5.29
C ALA A 140 1.17 -10.80 3.89
N VAL A 141 2.42 -10.68 3.40
CA VAL A 141 2.85 -11.23 2.10
C VAL A 141 2.89 -12.75 2.12
N GLU A 142 3.35 -13.32 3.22
CA GLU A 142 3.37 -14.77 3.41
C GLU A 142 1.96 -15.34 3.41
N GLU A 143 1.04 -14.76 4.19
CA GLU A 143 -0.38 -15.17 4.20
C GLU A 143 -1.01 -15.05 2.80
N PHE A 144 -0.69 -13.99 2.07
CA PHE A 144 -1.16 -13.82 0.71
C PHE A 144 -0.61 -14.90 -0.22
N THR A 145 0.68 -15.22 -0.12
CA THR A 145 1.33 -16.25 -0.93
C THR A 145 0.69 -17.62 -0.68
N GLN A 146 0.45 -17.98 0.58
CA GLN A 146 -0.27 -19.19 0.96
C GLN A 146 -1.71 -19.22 0.43
N ALA A 147 -2.36 -18.06 0.32
CA ALA A 147 -3.68 -17.96 -0.32
C ALA A 147 -3.59 -18.16 -1.85
N LEU A 148 -2.54 -17.68 -2.52
CA LEU A 148 -2.32 -17.95 -3.94
C LEU A 148 -2.14 -19.45 -4.19
N ASP A 149 -1.32 -20.12 -3.37
CA ASP A 149 -1.03 -21.55 -3.52
C ASP A 149 -2.33 -22.38 -3.32
N ARG A 150 -3.14 -22.08 -2.30
CA ARG A 150 -4.46 -22.74 -2.11
C ARG A 150 -5.44 -22.54 -3.27
N ILE A 151 -5.46 -21.34 -3.85
CA ILE A 151 -6.31 -21.05 -5.02
C ILE A 151 -5.81 -21.82 -6.25
N ALA A 152 -4.50 -21.93 -6.42
CA ALA A 152 -3.89 -22.72 -7.49
C ALA A 152 -4.21 -24.22 -7.35
N GLU A 153 -4.10 -24.77 -6.15
CA GLU A 153 -4.49 -26.16 -5.84
C GLU A 153 -5.98 -26.41 -6.12
N SER A 154 -6.86 -25.48 -5.70
CA SER A 154 -8.30 -25.59 -5.97
C SER A 154 -8.63 -25.52 -7.46
N LEU A 155 -7.87 -24.72 -8.22
CA LEU A 155 -8.00 -24.64 -9.67
C LEU A 155 -7.56 -25.95 -10.35
N ALA A 156 -6.42 -26.51 -9.92
CA ALA A 156 -5.89 -27.76 -10.46
C ALA A 156 -6.80 -28.97 -10.17
N GLY A 157 -7.45 -29.01 -9.01
CA GLY A 157 -8.42 -30.06 -8.67
C GLY A 157 -9.78 -29.95 -9.38
N ARG A 158 -10.01 -28.88 -10.15
CA ARG A 158 -11.25 -28.65 -10.92
C ARG A 158 -11.09 -28.89 -12.43
N GLY A 159 -9.84 -29.02 -12.92
CA GLY A 159 -9.51 -29.34 -14.31
C GLY A 159 -9.37 -30.84 -14.52
#